data_AF-A0A4U9UGH0-F1
#
_entry.id   AF-A0A4U9UGH0-F1
#
_cell.length_a   1.000
_cell.length_b   1.000
_cell.length_c   1.000
_cell.angle_alpha   90.00
_cell.angle_beta   90.00
_cell.angle_gamma   90.00
#
_symmetry.space_group_name_H-M   'P 1'
#
loop_
_entity.id
_entity.type
_entity.pdbx_description
1 polymer ?
#
loop_
_entity_poly.entity_id
_entity_poly.type
_entity_poly.pdbx_seq_one_letter_code
_entity_poly.pdbx_strand_id
1 'polypeptide(L)'
;MPFVDVLTTMLDDSIPLTVGEYEEWGNPNQPQPYALIKSYSPYDNVRAQHYPNLLVTSGLYDSQVQYWEPAKWVAKLRQFQQGDAVLLLSTDMSAGHGGKSGRLSRLENSALEYSFILAMDEKTQK
;
A
#
# COMPACT_ATOMS: atom_id res chain seq x y z
N MET A 1 1.75 -5.93 0.22
CA MET A 1 0.75 -5.52 -0.80
C MET A 1 -0.40 -4.80 -0.12
N PRO A 2 -0.29 -3.49 0.17
CA PRO A 2 -1.29 -2.79 0.99
C PRO A 2 -2.46 -2.24 0.16
N PHE A 3 -3.70 -2.54 0.57
CA PHE A 3 -4.92 -1.93 0.03
C PHE A 3 -5.05 -0.50 0.57
N VAL A 4 -4.85 0.50 -0.28
CA VAL A 4 -4.65 1.91 0.16
C VAL A 4 -5.42 2.92 -0.67
N ASP A 5 -5.84 2.58 -1.88
CA ASP A 5 -6.67 3.43 -2.73
C ASP A 5 -8.15 3.03 -2.60
N VAL A 6 -8.59 2.83 -1.36
CA VAL A 6 -9.86 2.18 -1.01
C VAL A 6 -11.04 2.84 -1.71
N LEU A 7 -11.13 4.18 -1.66
CA LEU A 7 -12.25 4.89 -2.27
C LEU A 7 -12.30 4.69 -3.79
N THR A 8 -11.18 4.90 -4.48
CA THR A 8 -11.13 4.81 -5.93
C THR A 8 -11.36 3.38 -6.40
N THR A 9 -10.69 2.40 -5.77
CA THR A 9 -10.83 0.98 -6.12
C THR A 9 -12.26 0.50 -5.89
N MET A 10 -12.88 0.85 -4.76
CA MET A 10 -14.24 0.41 -4.45
C MET A 10 -15.32 1.11 -5.29
N LEU A 11 -15.01 2.21 -5.99
CA LEU A 11 -15.91 2.86 -6.94
C LEU A 11 -15.98 2.15 -8.31
N ASP A 12 -14.97 1.33 -8.65
CA ASP A 12 -14.84 0.68 -9.96
C ASP A 12 -15.13 -0.83 -9.86
N ASP A 13 -16.29 -1.25 -10.37
CA ASP A 13 -16.74 -2.64 -10.36
C ASP A 13 -16.05 -3.53 -11.40
N SER A 14 -15.21 -2.96 -12.29
CA SER A 14 -14.40 -3.72 -13.24
C SER A 14 -13.12 -4.28 -12.62
N ILE A 15 -12.70 -3.76 -11.45
CA ILE A 15 -11.53 -4.25 -10.71
C ILE A 15 -11.91 -5.55 -9.98
N PRO A 16 -11.07 -6.61 -10.06
CA PRO A 16 -11.31 -7.85 -9.33
C PRO A 16 -11.54 -7.61 -7.83
N LEU A 17 -12.38 -8.43 -7.22
CA LEU A 17 -12.79 -8.39 -5.81
C LEU A 17 -13.75 -7.26 -5.41
N THR A 18 -13.74 -6.09 -6.07
CA THR A 18 -14.54 -4.92 -5.67
C THR A 18 -16.01 -5.24 -5.36
N VAL A 19 -16.72 -5.94 -6.27
CA VAL A 19 -18.13 -6.27 -6.08
C VAL A 19 -18.38 -7.18 -4.88
N GLY A 20 -17.48 -8.15 -4.65
CA GLY A 20 -17.55 -9.04 -3.50
C GLY A 20 -17.23 -8.33 -2.19
N GLU A 21 -16.32 -7.37 -2.21
CA GLU A 21 -15.90 -6.61 -1.04
C GLU A 21 -16.88 -5.50 -0.63
N TYR A 22 -17.95 -5.26 -1.39
CA TYR A 22 -19.04 -4.39 -0.95
C TYR A 22 -19.69 -4.85 0.36
N GLU A 23 -19.70 -6.16 0.63
CA GLU A 23 -20.21 -6.71 1.88
C GLU A 23 -19.30 -6.43 3.08
N GLU A 24 -18.00 -6.17 2.83
CA GLU A 24 -17.00 -5.88 3.87
C GLU A 24 -16.89 -4.38 4.14
N TRP A 25 -16.63 -3.57 3.10
CA TRP A 25 -16.34 -2.14 3.25
C TRP A 25 -17.56 -1.24 3.00
N GLY A 26 -18.58 -1.77 2.32
CA GLY A 26 -19.68 -1.01 1.73
C GLY A 26 -19.45 -0.61 0.28
N ASN A 27 -20.53 -0.29 -0.43
CA ASN A 27 -20.48 0.18 -1.82
C ASN A 27 -20.44 1.72 -1.86
N PRO A 28 -19.28 2.36 -2.18
CA PRO A 28 -19.15 3.82 -2.23
C PRO A 28 -19.88 4.48 -3.40
N ASN A 29 -20.54 3.72 -4.28
CA ASN A 29 -21.52 4.29 -5.20
C ASN A 29 -22.76 4.81 -4.45
N GLN A 30 -22.91 4.46 -3.17
CA GLN A 30 -23.93 5.01 -2.27
C GLN A 30 -23.35 6.14 -1.40
N PRO A 31 -24.10 7.23 -1.13
CA PRO A 31 -23.57 8.40 -0.43
C PRO A 31 -23.00 8.13 0.98
N GLN A 32 -23.63 7.25 1.75
CA GLN A 32 -23.21 6.96 3.13
C GLN A 32 -21.89 6.17 3.17
N PRO A 33 -21.76 5.01 2.49
CA PRO A 33 -20.46 4.33 2.36
C PRO A 33 -19.38 5.22 1.73
N TYR A 34 -19.70 6.04 0.73
CA TYR A 34 -18.74 6.98 0.12
C TYR A 34 -18.08 7.87 1.19
N ALA A 35 -18.91 8.56 2.00
CA ALA A 35 -18.42 9.47 3.01
C ALA A 35 -17.61 8.75 4.09
N LEU A 36 -18.05 7.55 4.49
CA LEU A 36 -17.35 6.71 5.45
C LEU A 36 -15.99 6.25 4.92
N ILE A 37 -15.95 5.63 3.73
CA ILE A 37 -14.72 5.14 3.11
C ILE A 37 -13.74 6.29 2.89
N LYS A 38 -14.21 7.42 2.35
CA LYS A 38 -13.37 8.61 2.14
C LYS A 38 -12.73 9.12 3.43
N SER A 39 -13.41 8.99 4.57
CA SER A 39 -12.88 9.47 5.86
C SER A 39 -11.64 8.71 6.34
N TYR A 40 -11.42 7.48 5.88
CA TYR A 40 -10.30 6.64 6.32
C TYR A 40 -9.38 6.14 5.19
N SER A 41 -9.81 6.22 3.92
CA SER A 41 -9.03 5.76 2.77
C SER A 41 -7.60 6.35 2.80
N PRO A 42 -6.54 5.52 2.91
CA PRO A 42 -5.18 6.00 3.12
C PRO A 42 -4.68 6.94 2.04
N TYR A 43 -4.96 6.64 0.77
CA TYR A 43 -4.58 7.48 -0.36
C TYR A 43 -5.26 8.86 -0.32
N ASP A 44 -6.56 8.90 -0.03
CA ASP A 44 -7.33 10.15 0.03
C ASP A 44 -6.90 11.06 1.18
N ASN A 45 -6.44 10.47 2.29
CA ASN A 45 -6.08 11.19 3.52
C ASN A 45 -4.57 11.49 3.65
N VAL A 46 -3.77 11.27 2.61
CA VAL A 46 -2.40 11.80 2.55
C VAL A 46 -2.43 13.33 2.58
N ARG A 47 -1.68 13.92 3.51
CA ARG A 47 -1.63 15.36 3.77
C ARG A 47 -0.21 15.80 4.13
N ALA A 48 0.04 17.09 4.11
CA ALA A 48 1.35 17.63 4.49
C ALA A 48 1.61 17.42 5.99
N GLN A 49 2.51 16.50 6.32
CA GLN A 49 2.91 16.17 7.70
C GLN A 49 4.20 15.33 7.69
N HIS A 50 4.77 15.10 8.87
CA HIS A 50 5.88 14.16 9.05
C HIS A 50 5.34 12.71 9.06
N TYR A 51 5.77 11.92 8.08
CA TYR A 51 5.52 10.47 8.00
C TYR A 51 6.71 9.67 8.53
N PRO A 52 6.50 8.44 9.05
CA PRO A 52 7.59 7.54 9.44
C PRO A 52 8.35 7.02 8.22
N ASN A 53 9.50 6.38 8.48
CA ASN A 53 10.20 5.60 7.46
C ASN A 53 9.30 4.42 7.03
N LEU A 54 9.13 4.21 5.73
CA LEU A 54 8.27 3.18 5.17
C LEU A 54 8.97 2.39 4.07
N LEU A 55 8.90 1.07 4.17
CA LEU A 55 9.13 0.14 3.08
C LEU A 55 7.77 -0.42 2.66
N VAL A 56 7.37 -0.13 1.43
CA VAL A 56 6.12 -0.63 0.84
C VAL A 56 6.43 -1.72 -0.17
N THR A 57 5.82 -2.88 -0.01
CA THR A 57 5.97 -4.02 -0.93
C THR A 57 4.76 -4.14 -1.86
N SER A 58 5.04 -4.38 -3.14
CA SER A 58 4.07 -4.59 -4.22
C SER A 58 4.58 -5.68 -5.18
N GLY A 59 3.75 -6.09 -6.12
CA GLY A 59 4.06 -7.08 -7.14
C GLY A 59 3.19 -6.83 -8.35
N LEU A 60 3.82 -6.89 -9.52
CA LEU A 60 3.22 -6.43 -10.77
C LEU A 60 1.95 -7.23 -11.15
N TYR A 61 1.92 -8.51 -10.81
CA TYR A 61 0.83 -9.43 -11.17
C TYR A 61 -0.07 -9.77 -9.97
N ASP A 62 -0.13 -8.88 -8.97
CA ASP A 62 -0.99 -9.09 -7.80
C ASP A 62 -2.47 -9.01 -8.21
N SER A 63 -3.18 -10.11 -7.98
CA SER A 63 -4.60 -10.27 -8.31
C SER A 63 -5.54 -9.84 -7.19
N GLN A 64 -5.03 -9.51 -6.00
CA GLN A 64 -5.82 -9.09 -4.83
C GLN A 64 -5.71 -7.58 -4.61
N VAL A 65 -4.49 -7.04 -4.65
CA VAL A 65 -4.25 -5.60 -4.53
C VAL A 65 -3.45 -5.14 -5.73
N GLN A 66 -4.06 -4.28 -6.54
CA GLN A 66 -3.45 -3.89 -7.80
C GLN A 66 -2.19 -3.04 -7.57
N TYR A 67 -1.13 -3.30 -8.34
CA TYR A 67 0.20 -2.74 -8.10
C TYR A 67 0.23 -1.19 -8.08
N TRP A 68 -0.72 -0.55 -8.77
CA TRP A 68 -0.80 0.91 -8.84
C TRP A 68 -1.26 1.54 -7.52
N GLU A 69 -1.97 0.83 -6.65
CA GLU A 69 -2.40 1.36 -5.36
C GLU A 69 -1.21 1.78 -4.49
N PRO A 70 -0.27 0.87 -4.11
CA PRO A 70 0.93 1.26 -3.39
C PRO A 70 1.83 2.20 -4.18
N ALA A 71 1.86 2.11 -5.52
CA ALA A 71 2.68 2.99 -6.35
C ALA A 71 2.21 4.45 -6.28
N LYS A 72 0.90 4.70 -6.48
CA LYS A 72 0.28 6.02 -6.33
C LYS A 72 0.43 6.54 -4.90
N TRP A 73 0.23 5.67 -3.91
CA TRP A 73 0.32 6.04 -2.50
C TRP A 73 1.73 6.48 -2.11
N VAL A 74 2.77 5.72 -2.45
CA VAL A 74 4.16 6.12 -2.18
C VAL A 74 4.53 7.41 -2.91
N ALA A 75 4.08 7.59 -4.16
CA ALA A 75 4.30 8.83 -4.90
C ALA A 75 3.68 10.04 -4.18
N LYS A 76 2.42 9.92 -3.74
CA LYS A 76 1.73 10.98 -2.98
C LYS A 76 2.38 11.23 -1.62
N LEU A 77 2.78 10.18 -0.89
CA LEU A 77 3.52 10.32 0.37
C LEU A 77 4.82 11.12 0.19
N ARG A 78 5.61 10.80 -0.84
CA ARG A 78 6.86 11.55 -1.14
C ARG A 78 6.60 13.02 -1.47
N GLN A 79 5.48 13.33 -2.12
CA GLN A 79 5.10 14.71 -2.43
C GLN A 79 4.69 15.51 -1.19
N PHE A 80 3.99 14.88 -0.24
CA PHE A 80 3.42 15.55 0.93
C PHE A 80 4.24 15.38 2.21
N GLN A 81 5.29 14.56 2.18
CA GLN A 81 6.18 14.39 3.33
C GLN A 81 6.85 15.71 3.72
N GLN A 82 6.78 16.03 5.00
CA GLN A 82 7.57 17.06 5.64
C GLN A 82 8.63 16.36 6.48
N GLY A 83 9.89 16.37 6.06
CA GLY A 83 11.00 15.72 6.77
C GLY A 83 11.87 14.87 5.85
N ASP A 84 12.67 14.02 6.47
CA ASP A 84 13.72 13.23 5.80
C ASP A 84 13.44 11.72 5.84
N ALA A 85 12.18 11.31 6.05
CA ALA A 85 11.87 9.90 6.16
C ALA A 85 12.16 9.15 4.85
N VAL A 86 12.68 7.94 5.01
CA VAL A 86 13.00 7.03 3.93
C VAL A 86 11.71 6.35 3.47
N LEU A 87 11.27 6.66 2.25
CA LEU A 87 10.04 6.12 1.64
C LEU A 87 10.40 5.25 0.42
N LEU A 88 10.42 3.94 0.59
CA LEU A 88 10.78 2.97 -0.45
C LEU A 88 9.56 2.21 -0.97
N LEU A 89 9.56 1.95 -2.27
CA LEU A 89 8.64 1.04 -2.94
C LEU A 89 9.46 -0.10 -3.54
N SER A 90 9.27 -1.31 -3.04
CA SER A 90 9.84 -2.53 -3.61
C SER A 90 8.73 -3.26 -4.37
N THR A 91 8.84 -3.31 -5.69
CA THR A 91 7.88 -4.00 -6.55
C THR A 91 8.53 -5.23 -7.15
N ASP A 92 7.96 -6.41 -6.88
CA ASP A 92 8.36 -7.62 -7.56
C ASP A 92 7.76 -7.65 -8.97
N MET A 93 8.62 -7.51 -9.97
CA MET A 93 8.20 -7.45 -11.38
C MET A 93 7.77 -8.81 -11.96
N SER A 94 7.87 -9.88 -11.17
CA SER A 94 7.60 -11.27 -11.58
C SER A 94 6.55 -11.99 -10.74
N ALA A 95 6.09 -11.39 -9.64
CA ALA A 95 5.20 -12.02 -8.69
C ALA A 95 3.83 -11.35 -8.56
N GLY A 96 2.87 -12.12 -8.05
CA GLY A 96 1.55 -11.63 -7.61
C GLY A 96 1.45 -11.49 -6.09
N HIS A 97 0.25 -11.69 -5.54
CA HIS A 97 -0.04 -11.36 -4.13
C HIS A 97 0.86 -12.07 -3.12
N GLY A 98 1.10 -13.37 -3.32
CA GLY A 98 1.92 -14.18 -2.42
C GLY A 98 3.43 -13.94 -2.55
N GLY A 99 3.87 -12.98 -3.38
CA GLY A 99 5.27 -12.80 -3.75
C GLY A 99 5.82 -13.97 -4.57
N LYS A 100 7.14 -14.00 -4.76
CA LYS A 100 7.82 -15.11 -5.43
C LYS A 100 7.58 -16.43 -4.70
N SER A 101 7.19 -17.46 -5.45
CA SER A 101 7.03 -18.81 -4.90
C SER A 101 8.38 -19.44 -4.58
N GLY A 102 8.50 -20.04 -3.40
CA GLY A 102 9.69 -20.80 -3.00
C GLY A 102 10.19 -20.41 -1.62
N ARG A 103 10.81 -21.38 -0.93
CA ARG A 103 11.30 -21.18 0.44
C ARG A 103 12.35 -20.06 0.53
N LEU A 104 13.27 -19.98 -0.43
CA LEU A 104 14.35 -19.00 -0.42
C LEU A 104 13.83 -17.58 -0.64
N SER A 105 12.93 -17.37 -1.59
CA SER A 105 12.36 -16.04 -1.85
C SER A 105 11.57 -15.48 -0.66
N ARG A 106 10.93 -16.35 0.14
CA ARG A 106 10.31 -15.91 1.41
C ARG A 106 11.35 -15.41 2.40
N LEU A 107 12.48 -16.12 2.54
CA LEU A 107 13.58 -15.69 3.42
C LEU A 107 14.22 -14.39 2.94
N GLU A 108 14.38 -14.21 1.62
CA GLU A 108 14.87 -12.97 1.01
C GLU A 108 13.95 -11.79 1.31
N ASN A 109 12.63 -11.98 1.18
CA ASN A 109 11.64 -10.93 1.51
C ASN A 109 11.68 -10.57 3.00
N SER A 110 11.72 -11.57 3.89
CA SER A 110 11.86 -11.31 5.34
C SER A 110 13.18 -10.62 5.68
N ALA A 111 14.28 -11.01 5.02
CA ALA A 111 15.57 -10.35 5.21
C ALA A 111 15.51 -8.88 4.77
N LEU A 112 14.89 -8.57 3.63
CA LEU A 112 14.70 -7.20 3.16
C LEU A 112 13.92 -6.35 4.17
N GLU A 113 12.78 -6.87 4.65
CA GLU A 113 11.94 -6.18 5.63
C GLU A 113 12.68 -5.92 6.95
N TYR A 114 13.37 -6.93 7.48
CA TYR A 114 14.09 -6.82 8.75
C TYR A 114 15.32 -5.92 8.62
N SER A 115 16.07 -6.02 7.52
CA SER A 115 17.19 -5.11 7.26
C SER A 115 16.74 -3.66 7.18
N PHE A 116 15.58 -3.38 6.55
CA PHE A 116 15.02 -2.04 6.55
C PHE A 116 14.68 -1.56 7.96
N ILE A 117 13.95 -2.37 8.74
CA ILE A 117 13.56 -1.99 10.12
C ILE A 117 14.79 -1.70 10.99
N LEU A 118 15.78 -2.60 10.99
CA LEU A 118 17.01 -2.44 11.77
C LEU A 118 17.80 -1.20 11.34
N ALA A 119 17.95 -0.98 10.03
CA ALA A 119 18.64 0.21 9.51
C ALA A 119 17.91 1.52 9.87
N MET A 120 16.58 1.51 9.90
CA MET A 120 15.78 2.68 10.27
C MET A 120 15.86 2.96 11.77
N ASP A 121 15.87 1.93 12.63
CA ASP A 121 16.08 2.07 14.07
C ASP A 121 17.45 2.72 14.36
N GLU A 122 18.52 2.21 13.75
CA GLU A 122 19.86 2.79 13.84
C GLU A 122 19.92 4.25 13.34
N LYS A 123 19.17 4.58 12.28
CA LYS A 123 19.07 5.96 11.77
C LYS A 123 18.40 6.87 12.80
N THR A 124 17.33 6.41 13.47
CA THR A 124 16.56 7.23 14.41
C THR A 124 17.24 7.41 15.77
N GLN A 125 18.22 6.58 16.11
CA GLN A 125 19.01 6.71 17.35
C GLN A 125 20.16 7.72 17.23
N LYS A 126 20.51 8.15 16.01
CA LYS A 126 21.58 9.14 15.74
C LYS A 126 21.00 10.55 15.62
#